data_AF-L9WPL9-F1
#
_entry.id   AF-L9WPL9-F1
#
_cell.length_a   1.000
_cell.length_b   1.000
_cell.length_c   1.000
_cell.angle_alpha   90.00
_cell.angle_beta   90.00
_cell.angle_gamma   90.00
#
_symmetry.space_group_name_H-M   'P 1'
#
loop_
_entity.id
_entity.type
_entity.pdbx_description
1 polymer ?
#
loop_
_entity_poly.entity_id
_entity_poly.type
_entity_poly.pdbx_seq_one_letter_code
_entity_poly.pdbx_strand_id
1 'polypeptide(L)'
;MTKQPPSPTISAGPSLESDDDRVLATTSQLAARIEATIDYQLDEAALEDVLLELDRGDYVRWVTVTQTGDVVWDLTETPDRIAETVAAALVERLHSWLASKPAR
;
A
#
# COMPACT_ATOMS: atom_id res chain seq x y z
N MET A 1 -2.80 23.24 -54.24
CA MET A 1 -3.85 22.65 -53.37
C MET A 1 -3.30 21.38 -52.76
N THR A 2 -2.79 21.44 -51.54
CA THR A 2 -2.23 20.28 -50.81
C THR A 2 -3.29 19.74 -49.86
N LYS A 3 -3.82 18.55 -50.16
CA LYS A 3 -4.75 17.82 -49.29
C LYS A 3 -3.96 17.22 -48.13
N GLN A 4 -4.00 17.85 -46.97
CA GLN A 4 -3.50 17.28 -45.72
C GLN A 4 -4.42 16.12 -45.29
N PRO A 5 -3.88 14.96 -44.87
CA PRO A 5 -4.71 13.88 -44.32
C PRO A 5 -5.31 14.31 -42.97
N PRO A 6 -6.50 13.83 -42.60
CA PRO A 6 -7.03 14.05 -41.27
C PRO A 6 -6.11 13.39 -40.22
N SER A 7 -5.77 14.13 -39.18
CA SER A 7 -5.02 13.60 -38.04
C SER A 7 -5.78 12.44 -37.39
N PRO A 8 -5.10 11.39 -36.91
CA PRO A 8 -5.76 10.28 -36.24
C PRO A 8 -6.41 10.80 -34.95
N THR A 9 -7.73 10.64 -34.85
CA THR A 9 -8.45 10.78 -33.59
C THR A 9 -7.97 9.67 -32.68
N ILE A 10 -7.18 10.03 -31.66
CA ILE A 10 -6.89 9.12 -30.55
C ILE A 10 -8.23 8.94 -29.83
N SER A 11 -8.85 7.78 -30.02
CA SER A 11 -10.01 7.39 -29.21
C SER A 11 -9.50 7.34 -27.78
N ALA A 12 -9.96 8.27 -26.93
CA ALA A 12 -9.79 8.14 -25.50
C ALA A 12 -10.34 6.75 -25.13
N GLY A 13 -9.46 5.87 -24.66
CA GLY A 13 -9.88 4.62 -24.04
C GLY A 13 -10.82 4.92 -22.87
N PRO A 14 -11.53 3.91 -22.34
CA PRO A 14 -12.40 4.14 -21.19
C PRO A 14 -11.57 4.82 -20.10
N SER A 15 -11.97 6.04 -19.73
CA SER A 15 -11.45 6.70 -18.55
C SER A 15 -11.73 5.75 -17.41
N LEU A 16 -10.68 5.08 -16.93
CA LEU A 16 -10.70 4.49 -15.61
C LEU A 16 -11.04 5.66 -14.69
N GLU A 17 -12.19 5.58 -14.03
CA GLU A 17 -12.58 6.51 -12.97
C GLU A 17 -11.34 6.69 -12.09
N SER A 18 -10.76 7.90 -12.08
CA SER A 18 -9.66 8.22 -11.19
C SER A 18 -10.29 8.22 -9.81
N ASP A 19 -10.15 7.09 -9.12
CA ASP A 19 -10.49 6.93 -7.73
C ASP A 19 -9.44 7.73 -6.95
N ASP A 20 -9.58 9.06 -6.95
CA ASP A 20 -8.61 10.02 -6.39
C ASP A 20 -8.35 9.78 -4.89
N ASP A 21 -9.22 9.01 -4.24
CA ASP A 21 -9.09 8.61 -2.84
C ASP A 21 -8.22 7.35 -2.64
N ARG A 22 -7.92 6.59 -3.70
CA ARG A 22 -7.15 5.34 -3.59
C ARG A 22 -5.65 5.58 -3.61
N VAL A 23 -4.97 5.14 -2.55
CA VAL A 23 -3.52 5.20 -2.45
C VAL A 23 -2.92 3.90 -2.99
N LEU A 24 -2.63 3.88 -4.29
CA LEU A 24 -2.00 2.73 -4.95
C LEU A 24 -0.48 2.90 -5.06
N ALA A 25 0.26 1.82 -4.84
CA ALA A 25 1.72 1.82 -5.05
C ALA A 25 2.23 0.44 -5.44
N THR A 26 3.28 0.39 -6.26
CA THR A 26 4.03 -0.87 -6.48
C THR A 26 4.99 -1.18 -5.34
N THR A 27 5.47 -2.41 -5.24
CA THR A 27 6.54 -2.80 -4.30
C THR A 27 7.75 -1.84 -4.42
N SER A 28 8.22 -1.56 -5.63
CA SER A 28 9.37 -0.66 -5.85
C SER A 28 9.08 0.78 -5.43
N GLN A 29 7.87 1.28 -5.69
CA GLN A 29 7.47 2.63 -5.25
C GLN A 29 7.39 2.73 -3.73
N LEU A 30 6.94 1.66 -3.05
CA LEU A 30 6.95 1.58 -1.60
C LEU A 30 8.37 1.52 -1.04
N ALA A 31 9.23 0.68 -1.61
CA ALA A 31 10.64 0.59 -1.23
C ALA A 31 11.29 1.98 -1.28
N ALA A 32 11.24 2.66 -2.43
CA ALA A 32 11.84 3.98 -2.61
C ALA A 32 11.32 5.03 -1.59
N ARG A 33 10.02 4.99 -1.25
CA ARG A 33 9.42 5.90 -0.26
C ARG A 33 9.91 5.60 1.16
N ILE A 34 10.03 4.32 1.53
CA ILE A 34 10.51 3.92 2.85
C ILE A 34 12.00 4.26 2.96
N GLU A 35 12.81 3.89 1.96
CA GLU A 35 14.24 4.20 1.91
C GLU A 35 14.51 5.70 2.08
N ALA A 36 13.74 6.55 1.40
CA ALA A 36 13.83 8.01 1.55
C ALA A 36 13.47 8.51 2.96
N THR A 37 12.74 7.72 3.74
CA THR A 37 12.35 8.05 5.12
C THR A 37 13.37 7.57 6.15
N ILE A 38 13.97 6.39 5.94
CA ILE A 38 14.85 5.74 6.91
C ILE A 38 16.34 5.75 6.54
N ASP A 39 16.70 6.35 5.39
CA ASP A 39 18.07 6.43 4.83
C ASP A 39 18.78 5.05 4.80
N TYR A 40 18.01 4.01 4.48
CA TYR A 40 18.46 2.62 4.44
C TYR A 40 17.86 1.93 3.24
N GLN A 41 18.69 1.22 2.46
CA GLN A 41 18.28 0.50 1.25
C GLN A 41 17.59 -0.82 1.62
N LEU A 42 16.41 -1.05 1.05
CA LEU A 42 15.61 -2.25 1.29
C LEU A 42 15.90 -3.31 0.23
N ASP A 43 15.81 -4.57 0.65
CA ASP A 43 15.68 -5.69 -0.27
C ASP A 43 14.22 -5.79 -0.69
N GLU A 44 13.97 -5.55 -1.98
CA GLU A 44 12.63 -5.51 -2.54
C GLU A 44 11.90 -6.85 -2.46
N ALA A 45 12.62 -7.97 -2.58
CA ALA A 45 12.03 -9.31 -2.44
C ALA A 45 11.57 -9.54 -1.00
N ALA A 46 12.39 -9.16 -0.03
CA ALA A 46 12.03 -9.25 1.39
C ALA A 46 10.87 -8.32 1.75
N LEU A 47 10.81 -7.12 1.15
CA LEU A 47 9.69 -6.20 1.33
C LEU A 47 8.40 -6.79 0.75
N GLU A 48 8.45 -7.41 -0.42
CA GLU A 48 7.29 -8.06 -1.04
C GLU A 48 6.76 -9.20 -0.18
N ASP A 49 7.65 -10.04 0.38
CA ASP A 49 7.26 -11.10 1.32
C ASP A 49 6.53 -10.53 2.54
N VAL A 50 7.01 -9.40 3.09
CA VAL A 50 6.35 -8.71 4.21
C VAL A 50 4.97 -8.19 3.79
N LEU A 51 4.85 -7.57 2.62
CA LEU A 51 3.57 -7.05 2.11
C LEU A 51 2.56 -8.18 1.86
N LEU A 52 3.02 -9.36 1.42
CA LEU A 52 2.17 -10.55 1.29
C LEU A 52 1.68 -11.07 2.64
N GLU A 53 2.52 -11.08 3.69
CA GLU A 53 2.05 -11.44 5.03
C GLU A 53 1.05 -10.41 5.58
N LEU A 54 1.28 -9.12 5.31
CA LEU A 54 0.37 -8.06 5.70
C LEU A 54 -0.97 -8.16 4.95
N ASP A 55 -0.97 -8.55 3.68
CA ASP A 55 -2.19 -8.83 2.92
C ASP A 55 -2.99 -9.99 3.52
N ARG A 56 -2.32 -11.08 3.90
CA ARG A 56 -2.98 -12.21 4.61
C ARG A 56 -3.55 -11.82 5.96
N GLY A 57 -2.98 -10.80 6.60
CA GLY A 57 -3.48 -10.21 7.85
C GLY A 57 -4.54 -9.12 7.64
N ASP A 58 -5.02 -8.91 6.41
CA ASP A 58 -5.95 -7.84 6.04
C ASP A 58 -5.40 -6.42 6.31
N TYR A 59 -4.09 -6.18 6.30
CA TYR A 59 -3.50 -4.85 6.57
C TYR A 59 -3.27 -3.99 5.33
N VAL A 60 -2.83 -4.64 4.25
CA VAL A 60 -2.69 -4.07 2.90
C VAL A 60 -3.51 -4.94 1.97
N ARG A 61 -3.75 -4.48 0.74
CA ARG A 61 -4.48 -5.28 -0.24
C ARG A 61 -3.74 -5.38 -1.55
N TRP A 62 -3.46 -6.59 -2.01
CA TRP A 62 -3.02 -6.82 -3.38
C TRP A 62 -4.17 -6.55 -4.35
N VAL A 63 -3.94 -5.63 -5.31
CA VAL A 63 -4.91 -5.28 -6.35
C VAL A 63 -4.68 -6.05 -7.64
N THR A 64 -3.46 -6.01 -8.18
CA THR A 64 -3.12 -6.55 -9.50
C THR A 64 -1.60 -6.63 -9.70
N VAL A 65 -1.17 -7.09 -10.86
CA VAL A 65 0.22 -7.02 -11.33
C VAL A 65 0.28 -6.13 -12.57
N THR A 66 1.28 -5.26 -12.66
CA THR A 66 1.51 -4.41 -13.84
C THR A 66 1.95 -5.24 -15.04
N GLN A 67 1.94 -4.65 -16.24
CA GLN A 67 2.47 -5.30 -17.43
C GLN A 67 3.99 -5.60 -17.32
N THR A 68 4.72 -4.82 -16.51
CA THR A 68 6.15 -5.01 -16.23
C THR A 68 6.43 -6.09 -15.18
N GLY A 69 5.39 -6.61 -14.53
CA GLY A 69 5.51 -7.67 -13.52
C GLY A 69 5.49 -7.16 -12.07
N ASP A 70 5.26 -5.87 -11.84
CA ASP A 70 5.27 -5.29 -10.49
C ASP A 70 3.94 -5.51 -9.78
N VAL A 71 3.98 -5.96 -8.53
CA VAL A 71 2.78 -6.11 -7.70
C VAL A 71 2.26 -4.73 -7.28
N VAL A 72 0.95 -4.50 -7.45
CA VAL A 72 0.27 -3.25 -7.07
C VAL A 72 -0.53 -3.46 -5.78
N TRP A 73 -0.26 -2.60 -4.80
CA TRP A 73 -0.87 -2.59 -3.48
C TRP A 73 -1.81 -1.41 -3.31
N ASP A 74 -2.95 -1.65 -2.67
CA ASP A 74 -3.86 -0.63 -2.19
C ASP A 74 -3.62 -0.38 -0.70
N LEU A 75 -3.23 0.85 -0.38
CA LEU A 75 -2.81 1.30 0.93
C LEU A 75 -3.83 2.26 1.56
N THR A 76 -5.00 2.44 0.95
CA THR A 76 -5.98 3.46 1.34
C THR A 76 -6.38 3.33 2.81
N GLU A 77 -6.69 2.10 3.23
CA GLU A 77 -7.13 1.77 4.59
C GLU A 77 -5.97 1.35 5.49
N THR A 78 -4.75 1.21 4.94
CA THR A 78 -3.61 0.64 5.66
C THR A 78 -3.21 1.44 6.91
N PRO A 79 -3.14 2.79 6.88
CA PRO A 79 -2.84 3.58 8.07
C PRO A 79 -3.80 3.30 9.22
N ASP A 80 -5.10 3.27 8.94
CA ASP A 80 -6.13 3.06 9.95
C ASP A 80 -6.09 1.64 10.51
N ARG A 81 -5.97 0.62 9.64
CA ARG A 81 -5.89 -0.79 10.06
C ARG A 81 -4.66 -1.08 10.92
N ILE A 82 -3.51 -0.52 10.56
CA ILE A 82 -2.29 -0.63 11.37
C ILE A 82 -2.47 0.09 12.70
N ALA A 83 -3.01 1.31 12.70
CA ALA A 83 -3.24 2.09 13.92
C ALA A 83 -4.17 1.37 14.90
N GLU A 84 -5.28 0.80 14.41
CA GLU A 84 -6.22 0.03 15.21
C GLU A 84 -5.57 -1.20 15.85
N THR A 85 -4.78 -1.95 15.08
CA THR A 85 -4.08 -3.13 15.61
C THR A 85 -3.05 -2.77 16.66
N VAL A 86 -2.25 -1.71 16.43
CA VAL A 86 -1.28 -1.23 17.41
C VAL A 86 -1.99 -0.75 18.68
N ALA A 87 -3.10 -0.01 18.54
CA ALA A 87 -3.90 0.44 19.67
C ALA A 87 -4.46 -0.74 20.49
N ALA A 88 -5.01 -1.76 19.82
CA ALA A 88 -5.51 -2.97 20.47
C ALA A 88 -4.39 -3.68 21.27
N ALA A 89 -3.23 -3.90 20.65
CA ALA A 89 -2.09 -4.52 21.31
C ALA A 89 -1.61 -3.73 22.55
N LEU A 90 -1.60 -2.38 22.47
CA LEU A 90 -1.25 -1.53 23.60
C LEU A 90 -2.28 -1.61 24.73
N VAL A 91 -3.57 -1.62 24.41
CA VAL A 91 -4.65 -1.77 25.40
C VAL A 91 -4.56 -3.11 26.10
N GLU A 92 -4.37 -4.20 25.36
CA GLU A 92 -4.18 -5.54 25.92
C GLU A 92 -2.95 -5.61 26.83
N ARG A 93 -1.85 -4.98 26.39
CA ARG A 93 -0.61 -4.92 27.17
C ARG A 93 -0.78 -4.14 28.47
N LEU A 94 -1.53 -3.03 28.43
CA LEU A 94 -1.84 -2.21 29.60
C LEU A 94 -2.77 -2.94 30.56
N HIS A 95 -3.81 -3.60 30.03
CA HIS A 95 -4.73 -4.40 30.84
C HIS A 95 -3.99 -5.54 31.55
N SER A 96 -3.12 -6.25 30.84
CA SER A 96 -2.25 -7.30 31.40
C SER A 96 -1.33 -6.75 32.50
N TRP A 97 -0.78 -5.55 32.28
CA TRP A 97 0.06 -4.90 33.29
C TRP A 97 -0.72 -4.50 34.54
N LEU A 98 -1.91 -3.90 34.38
CA LEU A 98 -2.77 -3.53 35.51
C LEU A 98 -3.23 -4.75 36.30
N ALA A 99 -3.61 -5.84 35.61
CA ALA A 99 -4.00 -7.09 36.24
C ALA A 99 -2.84 -7.78 36.98
N SER A 100 -1.60 -7.57 36.55
CA SER A 100 -0.41 -8.09 37.23
C SER A 100 -0.03 -7.32 38.51
N LYS A 101 -0.67 -6.17 38.76
CA LYS A 101 -0.38 -5.34 39.93
C LYS A 101 -1.17 -5.88 41.13
N PRO A 102 -0.51 -6.22 42.26
CA PRO A 102 -1.22 -6.71 43.44
C PRO A 102 -2.18 -5.63 43.95
N ALA A 103 -3.42 -6.03 44.25
CA ALA A 103 -4.39 -5.18 44.92
C ALA A 103 -3.75 -4.62 46.21
N ARG A 104 -3.73 -3.29 46.35
CA ARG A 104 -3.31 -2.62 47.58
C ARG A 104 -4.39 -2.76 48.64
#